data_AF-A0A661CAP7-F1
#
_entry.id   AF-A0A661CAP7-F1
#
_cell.length_a   1.000
_cell.length_b   1.000
_cell.length_c   1.000
_cell.angle_alpha   90.00
_cell.angle_beta   90.00
_cell.angle_gamma   90.00
#
_symmetry.space_group_name_H-M   'P 1'
#
loop_
_entity.id
_entity.type
_entity.pdbx_description
1 polymer ?
#
loop_
_entity_poly.entity_id
_entity_poly.type
_entity_poly.pdbx_seq_one_letter_code
_entity_poly.pdbx_strand_id
1 'polypeptide(L)'
;MAFSLTDLLKSFLKSPMSAQERAADFVMRAAAKPQGPPAEPTARAVFASTATSAATYTKGEKLLTIQFTTGKEYEYKKVPKAVWDGYLGAGSKGSYFNHIIRNPLGKFPYRRIF
;
A
#
# COMPACT_ATOMS: atom_id res chain seq x y z
N MET A 1 40.34 37.01 30.17
CA MET A 1 39.23 37.88 29.72
C MET A 1 38.09 36.98 29.28
N ALA A 2 36.87 37.36 29.66
CA ALA A 2 35.68 36.52 29.67
C ALA A 2 35.06 36.39 28.27
N PHE A 3 34.92 35.15 27.78
CA PHE A 3 33.93 34.81 26.77
C PHE A 3 32.58 34.59 27.47
N SER A 4 31.57 35.24 26.92
CA SER A 4 30.27 35.58 27.50
C SER A 4 29.22 34.47 27.27
N LEU A 5 28.16 34.51 28.08
CA LEU A 5 26.90 33.77 27.90
C LEU A 5 26.37 33.77 26.45
N THR A 6 26.69 34.79 25.65
CA THR A 6 26.29 34.90 24.24
C THR A 6 27.06 33.98 23.29
N ASP A 7 28.24 33.49 23.66
CA ASP A 7 29.05 32.56 22.86
C ASP A 7 28.60 31.10 23.05
N LEU A 8 28.18 30.80 24.28
CA LEU A 8 27.52 29.57 24.67
C LEU A 8 26.18 29.38 23.91
N LEU A 9 25.47 30.47 23.63
CA LEU A 9 24.20 30.51 22.90
C LEU A 9 24.34 30.30 21.38
N LYS A 10 25.43 30.75 20.75
CA LYS A 10 25.62 30.66 19.29
C LYS A 10 26.09 29.28 18.82
N SER A 11 26.87 28.55 19.62
CA SER A 11 27.29 27.20 19.25
C SER A 11 26.16 26.17 19.43
N PHE A 12 25.25 26.43 20.37
CA PHE A 12 24.01 25.68 20.56
C PHE A 12 23.14 25.61 19.27
N LEU A 13 23.25 26.61 18.37
CA LEU A 13 22.61 26.61 17.03
C LEU A 13 23.29 25.67 16.01
N LYS A 14 24.40 25.03 16.36
CA LYS A 14 25.11 24.01 15.59
C LYS A 14 24.94 22.62 16.20
N SER A 15 23.77 22.35 16.79
CA SER A 15 23.45 21.05 17.37
C SER A 15 23.06 20.06 16.26
N PRO A 16 23.83 18.98 16.02
CA PRO A 16 23.29 17.83 15.30
C PRO A 16 22.25 17.16 16.20
N MET A 17 21.04 16.94 15.65
CA MET A 17 19.87 16.27 16.24
C MET A 17 20.17 15.32 17.41
N SER A 18 19.39 15.47 18.49
CA SER A 18 19.52 14.61 19.66
C SER A 18 19.19 13.15 19.33
N ALA A 19 19.83 12.22 20.03
CA ALA A 19 19.58 10.79 19.87
C ALA A 19 18.09 10.40 20.10
N GLN A 20 17.33 11.25 20.82
CA GLN A 20 15.91 11.05 21.08
C GLN A 20 15.04 11.42 19.88
N GLU A 21 15.44 12.40 19.07
CA GLU A 21 14.78 12.71 17.79
C GLU A 21 15.03 11.61 16.76
N ARG A 22 16.21 10.98 16.79
CA ARG A 22 16.51 9.78 15.99
C ARG A 22 15.65 8.57 16.37
N ALA A 23 15.37 8.40 17.66
CA ALA A 23 14.47 7.34 18.13
C ALA A 23 13.02 7.60 17.68
N ALA A 24 12.55 8.86 17.72
CA ALA A 24 11.21 9.21 17.23
C ALA A 24 11.09 9.05 15.70
N ASP A 25 12.11 9.45 14.91
CA ASP A 25 12.17 9.17 13.46
C ASP A 25 12.12 7.66 13.19
N PHE A 26 12.89 6.86 13.93
CA PHE A 26 12.93 5.41 13.76
C PHE A 26 11.60 4.74 14.16
N VAL A 27 10.97 5.18 15.25
CA VAL A 27 9.67 4.65 15.71
C VAL A 27 8.53 5.08 14.78
N MET A 28 8.54 6.33 14.27
CA MET A 28 7.57 6.80 13.27
C MET A 28 7.76 6.10 11.91
N ARG A 29 8.99 5.78 11.54
CA ARG A 29 9.35 5.01 10.34
C ARG A 29 9.12 3.51 10.46
N ALA A 30 9.01 2.98 11.68
CA ALA A 30 8.56 1.62 11.94
C ALA A 30 7.02 1.49 11.92
N ALA A 31 6.29 2.59 12.19
CA ALA A 31 4.84 2.65 12.09
C ALA A 31 4.34 2.92 10.66
N ALA A 32 5.16 3.57 9.82
CA ALA A 32 5.05 3.41 8.38
C ALA A 32 5.55 2.00 8.03
N LYS A 33 4.71 1.16 7.40
CA LYS A 33 5.25 -0.03 6.70
C LYS A 33 6.51 0.42 5.93
N PRO A 34 7.65 -0.30 5.98
CA PRO A 34 8.81 0.09 5.22
C PRO A 34 8.41 0.08 3.74
N GLN A 35 8.08 1.25 3.22
CA GLN A 35 8.06 1.52 1.81
C GLN A 35 9.54 1.56 1.45
N GLY A 36 10.12 0.38 1.22
CA GLY A 36 11.29 0.25 0.35
C GLY A 36 10.94 0.77 -1.05
N PRO A 37 11.62 0.37 -2.14
CA PRO A 37 10.97 0.44 -3.44
C PRO A 37 9.55 -0.14 -3.26
N PRO A 38 8.48 0.66 -3.53
CA PRO A 38 7.11 0.30 -3.18
C PRO A 38 6.89 -1.08 -3.76
N ALA A 39 6.53 -2.06 -2.93
CA ALA A 39 6.41 -3.47 -3.31
C ALA A 39 5.92 -3.54 -4.76
N GLU A 40 6.84 -3.80 -5.71
CA GLU A 40 6.56 -3.50 -7.11
C GLU A 40 5.25 -4.19 -7.45
N PRO A 41 4.22 -3.45 -7.94
CA PRO A 41 2.99 -4.08 -8.36
C PRO A 41 3.40 -5.09 -9.42
N THR A 42 3.41 -6.38 -9.04
CA THR A 42 3.97 -7.46 -9.86
C THR A 42 3.26 -7.49 -11.21
N ALA A 43 1.99 -7.09 -11.23
CA ALA A 43 1.28 -6.75 -12.46
C ALA A 43 0.13 -5.79 -12.16
N ARG A 44 -0.03 -4.78 -13.02
CA ARG A 44 -1.25 -3.97 -13.13
C ARG A 44 -1.88 -4.26 -14.50
N ALA A 45 -3.20 -4.43 -14.52
CA ALA A 45 -3.97 -4.64 -15.73
C ALA A 45 -5.14 -3.65 -15.79
N VAL A 46 -5.39 -3.12 -16.99
CA VAL A 46 -6.52 -2.24 -17.31
C VAL A 46 -7.49 -3.03 -18.17
N PHE A 47 -8.78 -2.87 -17.93
CA PHE A 47 -9.81 -3.65 -18.62
C PHE A 47 -10.85 -2.73 -19.25
N ALA A 48 -11.23 -3.04 -20.49
CA ALA A 48 -12.43 -2.50 -21.12
C ALA A 48 -13.65 -3.33 -20.66
N SER A 49 -14.01 -3.25 -19.39
CA SER A 49 -15.13 -4.00 -18.78
C SER A 49 -16.10 -3.04 -18.13
N THR A 50 -17.40 -3.33 -18.19
CA THR A 50 -18.46 -2.49 -17.61
C THR A 50 -18.40 -2.43 -16.09
N ALA A 51 -17.80 -3.43 -15.44
CA ALA A 51 -17.75 -3.53 -13.98
C ALA A 51 -16.43 -3.02 -13.38
N THR A 52 -15.31 -3.23 -14.06
CA THR A 52 -13.96 -3.03 -13.49
C THR A 52 -13.07 -2.32 -14.49
N SER A 53 -12.48 -1.21 -14.09
CA SER A 53 -11.57 -0.42 -14.95
C SER A 53 -10.13 -0.92 -14.87
N ALA A 54 -9.68 -1.30 -13.68
CA ALA A 54 -8.31 -1.76 -13.47
C ALA A 54 -8.19 -2.72 -12.29
N ALA A 55 -7.12 -3.49 -12.26
CA ALA A 55 -6.72 -4.24 -11.08
C ALA A 55 -5.20 -4.36 -10.99
N THR A 56 -4.71 -4.48 -9.76
CA THR A 56 -3.29 -4.59 -9.44
C THR A 56 -3.08 -5.77 -8.51
N TYR A 57 -2.06 -6.59 -8.78
CA TYR A 57 -1.69 -7.70 -7.92
C TYR A 57 -0.25 -7.59 -7.42
N THR A 58 -0.09 -7.67 -6.11
CA THR A 58 1.22 -7.66 -5.42
C THR A 58 1.52 -9.06 -4.90
N LYS A 59 2.47 -9.75 -5.53
CA LYS A 59 2.78 -11.16 -5.23
C LYS A 59 3.31 -11.36 -3.81
N GLY A 60 4.15 -10.43 -3.32
CA GLY A 60 4.74 -10.51 -1.97
C GLY A 60 3.69 -10.47 -0.86
N GLU A 61 2.62 -9.70 -1.06
CA GLU A 61 1.57 -9.49 -0.05
C GLU A 61 0.33 -10.35 -0.30
N LYS A 62 0.27 -11.08 -1.43
CA LYS A 62 -0.94 -11.76 -1.91
C LYS A 62 -2.14 -10.82 -1.88
N LEU A 63 -1.89 -9.61 -2.40
CA LEU A 63 -2.82 -8.49 -2.35
C LEU A 63 -3.36 -8.23 -3.75
N LEU A 64 -4.69 -8.17 -3.86
CA LEU A 64 -5.39 -7.82 -5.08
C LEU A 64 -6.18 -6.54 -4.86
N THR A 65 -5.85 -5.50 -5.60
CA THR A 65 -6.62 -4.25 -5.62
C THR A 65 -7.47 -4.20 -6.88
N ILE A 66 -8.76 -3.91 -6.74
CA ILE A 66 -9.71 -3.81 -7.85
C ILE A 66 -10.34 -2.43 -7.85
N GLN A 67 -10.20 -1.76 -8.99
CA GLN A 67 -10.86 -0.49 -9.28
C GLN A 67 -12.10 -0.73 -10.14
N PHE A 68 -13.25 -0.34 -9.61
CA PHE A 68 -14.52 -0.44 -10.32
C PHE A 68 -14.74 0.77 -11.23
N THR A 69 -15.51 0.58 -12.30
CA THR A 69 -15.93 1.67 -13.21
C THR A 69 -16.71 2.78 -12.49
N THR A 70 -17.34 2.44 -11.38
CA THR A 70 -18.02 3.39 -10.48
C THR A 70 -17.07 4.28 -9.66
N GLY A 71 -15.76 4.10 -9.78
CA GLY A 71 -14.75 4.83 -9.02
C GLY A 71 -14.42 4.25 -7.65
N LYS A 72 -15.16 3.23 -7.19
CA LYS A 72 -14.90 2.53 -5.93
C LYS A 72 -13.66 1.65 -6.04
N GLU A 73 -12.86 1.58 -4.98
CA GLU A 73 -11.67 0.75 -4.95
C GLU A 73 -11.60 -0.14 -3.71
N TYR A 74 -11.28 -1.42 -3.94
CA TYR A 74 -11.26 -2.45 -2.91
C TYR A 74 -9.93 -3.20 -2.92
N GLU A 75 -9.39 -3.42 -1.72
CA GLU A 75 -8.23 -4.27 -1.47
C GLU A 75 -8.69 -5.63 -0.93
N TYR A 76 -8.21 -6.70 -1.53
CA TYR A 76 -8.42 -8.09 -1.11
C TYR A 76 -7.10 -8.71 -0.68
N LYS A 77 -7.06 -9.27 0.52
CA LYS A 77 -5.87 -9.91 1.11
C LYS A 77 -5.93 -11.43 0.98
N LYS A 78 -4.76 -12.07 1.08
CA LYS A 78 -4.59 -13.53 1.01
C LYS A 78 -5.09 -14.13 -0.30
N VAL A 79 -5.06 -13.36 -1.39
CA VAL A 79 -5.51 -13.80 -2.71
C VAL A 79 -4.38 -14.60 -3.38
N PRO A 80 -4.58 -15.89 -3.71
CA PRO A 80 -3.57 -16.69 -4.40
C PRO A 80 -3.31 -16.16 -5.82
N LYS A 81 -2.08 -16.36 -6.32
CA LYS A 81 -1.71 -15.97 -7.70
C LYS A 81 -2.62 -16.61 -8.75
N ALA A 82 -3.09 -17.84 -8.55
CA ALA A 82 -4.02 -18.51 -9.45
C ALA A 82 -5.35 -17.75 -9.65
N VAL A 83 -5.80 -17.02 -8.61
CA VAL A 83 -6.99 -16.16 -8.71
C VAL A 83 -6.70 -14.92 -9.55
N TRP A 84 -5.50 -14.35 -9.44
CA TRP A 84 -5.05 -13.28 -10.31
C TRP A 84 -4.94 -13.72 -11.77
N ASP A 85 -4.30 -14.86 -12.03
CA ASP A 85 -4.16 -15.40 -13.39
C ASP A 85 -5.53 -15.73 -14.01
N GLY A 86 -6.43 -16.34 -13.23
CA GLY A 86 -7.80 -16.61 -13.66
C GLY A 86 -8.60 -15.33 -13.90
N TYR A 87 -8.41 -14.30 -13.08
CA TYR A 87 -9.04 -13.00 -13.29
C TYR A 87 -8.56 -12.35 -14.59
N LEU A 88 -7.26 -12.40 -14.89
CA LEU A 88 -6.71 -11.90 -16.16
C LEU A 88 -7.29 -12.63 -17.38
N GLY A 89 -7.40 -13.96 -17.32
CA GLY A 89 -7.93 -14.79 -18.41
C GLY A 89 -9.47 -14.80 -18.55
N ALA A 90 -10.21 -14.30 -17.57
CA ALA A 90 -11.67 -14.37 -17.59
C ALA A 90 -12.32 -13.53 -18.71
N GLY A 91 -13.23 -14.12 -19.49
CA GLY A 91 -13.99 -13.42 -20.53
C GLY A 91 -14.94 -12.33 -19.99
N SER A 92 -15.34 -12.42 -18.71
CA SER A 92 -16.09 -11.37 -18.01
C SER A 92 -15.51 -11.15 -16.61
N LYS A 93 -14.85 -9.99 -16.43
CA LYS A 93 -14.23 -9.61 -15.15
C LYS A 93 -15.27 -9.49 -14.02
N GLY A 94 -16.45 -8.93 -14.33
CA GLY A 94 -17.53 -8.79 -13.36
C GLY A 94 -18.09 -10.14 -12.89
N SER A 95 -18.30 -11.09 -13.81
CA SER A 95 -18.78 -12.43 -13.44
C SER A 95 -17.73 -13.19 -12.60
N TYR A 96 -16.46 -13.16 -13.03
CA TYR A 96 -15.37 -13.77 -12.27
C TYR A 96 -15.24 -13.17 -10.87
N PHE A 97 -15.31 -11.84 -10.77
CA PHE A 97 -15.29 -11.14 -9.49
C PHE A 97 -16.41 -11.63 -8.57
N ASN A 98 -17.65 -11.68 -9.05
CA ASN A 98 -18.79 -12.10 -8.23
C ASN A 98 -18.69 -13.57 -7.78
N HIS A 99 -18.23 -14.47 -8.64
CA HIS A 99 -18.22 -15.92 -8.35
C HIS A 99 -16.95 -16.40 -7.61
N ILE A 100 -15.79 -15.80 -7.88
CA ILE A 100 -14.51 -16.29 -7.36
C ILE A 100 -13.96 -15.40 -6.24
N ILE A 101 -14.08 -14.08 -6.37
CA ILE A 101 -13.43 -13.12 -5.45
C ILE A 101 -14.39 -12.71 -4.34
N ARG A 102 -15.59 -12.22 -4.70
CA ARG A 102 -16.61 -11.76 -3.74
C ARG A 102 -17.36 -12.89 -3.08
N ASN A 103 -17.61 -13.98 -3.82
CA ASN A 103 -18.37 -15.20 -3.49
C ASN A 103 -19.09 -15.18 -2.12
N PRO A 104 -20.41 -15.38 -2.03
CA PRO A 104 -21.20 -15.21 -0.79
C PRO A 104 -20.71 -15.98 0.46
N LEU A 105 -19.85 -17.00 0.29
CA LEU A 105 -19.21 -17.72 1.39
C LEU A 105 -17.93 -17.05 1.95
N GLY A 106 -17.55 -15.86 1.45
CA GLY A 106 -16.46 -15.04 1.98
C GLY A 106 -15.06 -15.64 1.80
N LYS A 107 -14.50 -15.63 0.58
CA LYS A 107 -13.18 -16.24 0.32
C LYS A 107 -11.98 -15.40 0.75
N PHE A 108 -12.07 -14.07 0.70
CA PHE A 108 -10.93 -13.18 0.93
C PHE A 108 -11.30 -12.01 1.84
N PRO A 109 -10.50 -11.72 2.89
CA PRO A 109 -10.66 -10.50 3.67
C PRO A 109 -10.47 -9.28 2.77
N TYR A 110 -11.39 -8.33 2.84
CA TYR A 110 -11.34 -7.14 2.01
C TYR A 110 -11.60 -5.86 2.80
N ARG A 111 -11.12 -4.75 2.26
CA ARG A 111 -11.44 -3.40 2.75
C ARG A 111 -11.66 -2.47 1.57
N ARG A 112 -12.54 -1.49 1.74
CA ARG A 112 -12.65 -0.36 0.81
C ARG A 112 -11.56 0.65 1.14
N ILE A 113 -10.91 1.18 0.13
CA ILE A 113 -9.88 2.21 0.29
C ILE A 113 -10.28 3.57 -0.31
N PHE A 114 -11.18 3.57 -1.31
CA PHE A 114 -11.75 4.77 -1.91
C PHE A 114 -13.24 4.56 -2.21
#